data_AF-A0AAU2CVH9-F1
#
_entry.id   AF-A0AAU2CVH9-F1
#
_cell.length_a   1.000
_cell.length_b   1.000
_cell.length_c   1.000
_cell.angle_alpha   90.00
_cell.angle_beta   90.00
_cell.angle_gamma   90.00
#
_symmetry.space_group_name_H-M   'P 1'
#
loop_
_entity.id
_entity.type
_entity.pdbx_description
1 polymer ?
#
loop_
_entity_poly.entity_id
_entity_poly.type
_entity_poly.pdbx_seq_one_letter_code
_entity_poly.pdbx_strand_id
1 'polypeptide(L)'
;MYSVIVVPPMCGSSDGQLRIAAGEQLTFGRAGTDGSLTIDHQGVPRVAGSITAHRNFWLLSNLSEDQTYVVENPEGAGEHIKIAPGRLDAPVPFEFSRVVLPAAGDLLAFDVWAPRHAFRSVERHGLSGALTTPAFALDRTKRYFAVLAALCEPRLRGEPHAPLPAVEQLVDRLRSVWPTVSRSAVYWNIDYLAVKLRLRPGPDTAEPGLRVNGKKESLVSLALRFDLIREDDLAVLAPAPLPPTSEVAR
;
A
#
# COMPACT_ATOMS: atom_id res chain seq x y z
N MET A 1 23.67 5.06 -16.33
CA MET A 1 22.85 4.46 -15.27
C MET A 1 21.42 4.84 -15.57
N TYR A 2 20.53 3.89 -15.81
CA TYR A 2 19.13 4.19 -16.13
C TYR A 2 18.42 4.71 -14.90
N SER A 3 17.54 5.69 -15.09
CA SER A 3 16.76 6.28 -14.00
C SER A 3 15.40 5.63 -13.86
N VAL A 4 14.75 5.20 -14.95
CA VAL A 4 13.41 4.59 -14.86
C VAL A 4 13.31 3.39 -15.79
N ILE A 5 12.59 2.36 -15.36
CA ILE A 5 12.24 1.18 -16.17
C ILE A 5 10.73 1.10 -16.24
N VAL A 6 10.18 0.93 -17.44
CA VAL A 6 8.74 0.77 -17.68
C VAL A 6 8.48 -0.63 -18.19
N VAL A 7 7.51 -1.31 -17.58
CA VAL A 7 7.12 -2.69 -17.86
C VAL A 7 5.74 -2.70 -18.50
N PRO A 8 5.62 -3.04 -19.78
CA PRO A 8 4.34 -3.07 -20.48
C PRO A 8 3.36 -4.10 -19.88
N PRO A 9 2.04 -3.93 -20.13
CA PRO A 9 0.97 -4.76 -19.55
C PRO A 9 1.08 -6.27 -19.83
N MET A 10 1.80 -6.66 -20.90
CA MET A 10 1.84 -8.04 -21.43
C MET A 10 3.23 -8.70 -21.34
N CYS A 11 4.19 -8.11 -20.63
CA CYS A 11 5.55 -8.64 -20.57
C CYS A 11 5.79 -9.56 -19.37
N GLY A 12 5.80 -10.88 -19.63
CA GLY A 12 6.34 -11.89 -18.71
C GLY A 12 7.86 -12.11 -18.85
N SER A 13 8.54 -11.42 -19.77
CA SER A 13 9.97 -11.54 -20.02
C SER A 13 10.68 -10.18 -19.98
N SER A 14 11.98 -10.20 -19.67
CA SER A 14 12.84 -9.01 -19.58
C SER A 14 13.03 -8.25 -20.90
N ASP A 15 12.71 -8.86 -22.04
CA ASP A 15 12.95 -8.31 -23.38
C ASP A 15 11.98 -7.20 -23.79
N GLY A 16 10.87 -7.01 -23.07
CA GLY A 16 9.93 -5.92 -23.35
C GLY A 16 9.99 -4.75 -22.35
N GLN A 17 11.00 -4.68 -21.49
CA GLN A 17 11.19 -3.55 -20.60
C GLN A 17 11.75 -2.34 -21.37
N LEU A 18 11.17 -1.17 -21.17
CA LEU A 18 11.66 0.09 -21.73
C LEU A 18 12.48 0.82 -20.67
N ARG A 19 13.70 1.22 -21.00
CA ARG A 19 14.60 1.92 -20.06
C ARG A 19 14.75 3.37 -20.47
N ILE A 20 14.58 4.26 -19.50
CA ILE A 20 14.60 5.71 -19.68
C ILE A 20 15.75 6.28 -18.85
N ALA A 21 16.71 6.93 -19.49
CA ALA A 21 17.79 7.65 -18.81
C ALA A 21 17.31 9.00 -18.27
N ALA A 22 18.09 9.59 -17.36
CA ALA A 22 17.66 10.82 -16.70
C ALA A 22 17.61 11.98 -17.71
N GLY A 23 16.47 12.67 -17.77
CA GLY A 23 16.18 13.70 -18.74
C GLY A 23 15.59 13.19 -20.06
N GLU A 24 15.49 11.87 -20.25
CA GLU A 24 14.78 11.29 -21.38
C GLU A 24 13.27 11.18 -21.09
N GLN A 25 12.51 11.14 -22.17
CA GLN A 25 11.07 11.04 -22.16
C GLN A 25 10.61 9.83 -22.98
N LEU A 26 9.66 9.08 -22.43
CA LEU A 26 8.95 8.00 -23.09
C LEU A 26 7.50 8.42 -23.31
N THR A 27 7.05 8.47 -24.56
CA THR A 27 5.62 8.65 -24.87
C THR A 27 4.88 7.33 -24.80
N PHE A 28 3.59 7.37 -24.52
CA PHE A 28 2.72 6.19 -24.56
C PHE A 28 1.35 6.51 -25.16
N GLY A 29 0.74 5.51 -25.77
CA GLY A 29 -0.57 5.62 -26.41
C GLY A 29 -0.81 4.52 -27.44
N ARG A 30 -1.91 4.64 -28.18
CA ARG A 30 -2.25 3.68 -29.25
C ARG A 30 -1.42 3.89 -30.52
N ALA A 31 -0.95 5.11 -30.79
CA ALA A 31 -0.07 5.35 -31.94
C ALA A 31 1.36 4.92 -31.59
N GLY A 32 1.77 3.76 -32.10
CA GLY A 32 3.15 3.31 -31.98
C GLY A 32 4.10 4.20 -32.78
N THR A 33 5.15 4.66 -32.13
CA THR A 33 6.31 5.33 -32.74
C THR A 33 7.56 4.63 -32.22
N ASP A 34 8.67 4.66 -32.96
CA ASP A 34 9.91 4.03 -32.50
C ASP A 34 10.31 4.58 -31.12
N GLY A 35 10.49 3.67 -30.16
CA GLY A 35 10.84 4.02 -28.78
C GLY A 35 9.68 4.50 -27.90
N SER A 36 8.42 4.38 -28.32
CA SER A 36 7.24 4.64 -27.46
C SER A 36 6.62 3.37 -26.89
N LEU A 37 5.90 3.51 -25.78
CA LEU A 37 5.08 2.44 -25.21
C LEU A 37 3.74 2.38 -25.95
N THR A 38 3.58 1.37 -26.81
CA THR A 38 2.33 1.14 -27.52
C THR A 38 1.35 0.35 -26.65
N ILE A 39 0.15 0.89 -26.47
CA ILE A 39 -0.96 0.21 -25.79
C ILE A 39 -2.08 0.03 -26.82
N ASP A 40 -2.12 -1.16 -27.43
CA ASP A 40 -3.06 -1.48 -28.50
C ASP A 40 -4.47 -1.78 -27.96
N HIS A 41 -5.18 -0.71 -27.59
CA HIS A 41 -6.56 -0.80 -27.13
C HIS A 41 -7.38 0.38 -27.64
N GLN A 42 -8.60 0.12 -28.12
CA GLN A 42 -9.43 1.15 -28.77
C GLN A 42 -9.84 2.31 -27.85
N GLY A 43 -9.96 2.03 -26.55
CA GLY A 43 -10.23 3.03 -25.51
C GLY A 43 -9.05 3.92 -25.14
N VAL A 44 -7.84 3.65 -25.65
CA VAL A 44 -6.64 4.44 -25.35
C VAL A 44 -6.44 5.53 -26.43
N PRO A 45 -6.19 6.79 -26.04
CA PRO A 45 -5.87 7.85 -26.99
C PRO A 45 -4.66 7.50 -27.87
N ARG A 46 -4.60 8.05 -29.09
CA ARG A 46 -3.44 7.84 -29.98
C ARG A 46 -2.16 8.35 -29.32
N VAL A 47 -2.23 9.50 -28.68
CA VAL A 47 -1.21 10.06 -27.80
C VAL A 47 -1.84 10.16 -26.42
N ALA A 48 -1.52 9.23 -25.52
CA ALA A 48 -2.15 9.13 -24.20
C ALA A 48 -1.37 9.90 -23.14
N GLY A 49 -0.04 9.86 -23.20
CA GLY A 49 0.78 10.58 -22.24
C GLY A 49 2.27 10.45 -22.47
N SER A 50 3.03 10.95 -21.49
CA SER A 50 4.48 10.76 -21.45
C SER A 50 5.02 10.60 -20.03
N ILE A 51 6.15 9.91 -19.94
CA ILE A 51 6.91 9.62 -18.73
C ILE A 51 8.27 10.29 -18.89
N THR A 52 8.64 11.15 -17.96
CA THR A 52 9.96 11.78 -17.95
C THR A 52 10.73 11.30 -16.73
N ALA A 53 11.92 10.75 -16.96
CA ALA A 53 12.73 10.25 -15.87
C ALA A 53 13.61 11.35 -15.25
N HIS A 54 13.50 11.55 -13.94
CA HIS A 54 14.43 12.37 -13.17
C HIS A 54 15.31 11.49 -12.28
N ARG A 55 16.25 12.12 -11.56
CA ARG A 55 17.21 11.38 -10.72
C ARG A 55 16.56 10.62 -9.58
N ASN A 56 15.62 11.26 -8.87
CA ASN A 56 15.05 10.74 -7.61
C ASN A 56 13.53 10.58 -7.68
N PHE A 57 12.91 10.88 -8.82
CA PHE A 57 11.47 10.74 -9.05
C PHE A 57 11.27 10.69 -10.56
N TRP A 58 10.03 10.54 -10.99
CA TRP A 58 9.66 10.63 -12.39
C TRP A 58 8.38 11.46 -12.55
N LEU A 59 8.14 11.94 -13.76
CA LEU A 59 7.01 12.79 -14.07
C LEU A 59 6.05 12.05 -15.00
N LEU A 60 4.76 12.20 -14.76
CA LEU A 60 3.69 11.72 -15.64
C LEU A 60 2.92 12.91 -16.23
N SER A 61 2.87 12.98 -17.55
CA SER A 61 1.99 13.89 -18.28
C SER A 61 0.81 13.11 -18.85
N ASN A 62 -0.40 13.51 -18.47
CA ASN A 62 -1.64 12.99 -19.02
C ASN A 62 -2.08 13.88 -20.18
N LEU A 63 -1.99 13.34 -21.40
CA LEU A 63 -2.35 14.04 -22.64
C LEU A 63 -3.76 13.67 -23.12
N SER A 64 -4.52 12.90 -22.34
CA SER A 64 -5.94 12.68 -22.60
C SER A 64 -6.76 13.94 -22.37
N GLU A 65 -7.84 14.07 -23.16
CA GLU A 65 -8.82 15.15 -23.07
C GLU A 65 -9.82 14.94 -21.92
N ASP A 66 -10.10 13.68 -21.55
CA ASP A 66 -11.23 13.32 -20.69
C ASP A 66 -10.95 12.21 -19.65
N GLN A 67 -9.83 11.49 -19.75
CA GLN A 67 -9.52 10.37 -18.86
C GLN A 67 -8.58 10.79 -17.72
N THR A 68 -8.99 10.51 -16.48
CA THR A 68 -8.09 10.62 -15.32
C THR A 68 -7.24 9.36 -15.20
N TYR A 69 -5.93 9.52 -15.09
CA TYR A 69 -5.03 8.41 -14.81
C TYR A 69 -4.81 8.28 -13.32
N VAL A 70 -4.59 7.07 -12.85
CA VAL A 70 -4.25 6.78 -11.46
C VAL A 70 -2.85 6.19 -11.43
N VAL A 71 -1.99 6.72 -10.56
CA VAL A 71 -0.72 6.07 -10.25
C VAL A 71 -0.85 5.48 -8.86
N GLU A 72 -0.87 4.16 -8.80
CA GLU A 72 -0.95 3.40 -7.56
C GLU A 72 0.46 3.11 -7.05
N ASN A 73 0.61 3.10 -5.73
CA ASN A 73 1.78 2.54 -5.05
C ASN A 73 1.41 1.12 -4.58
N PRO A 74 1.87 0.06 -5.26
CA PRO A 74 1.55 -1.30 -4.87
C PRO A 74 2.08 -1.67 -3.47
N GLU A 75 3.10 -0.96 -2.97
CA GLU A 75 3.68 -1.16 -1.64
C GLU A 75 2.98 -0.31 -0.56
N GLY A 76 2.20 0.70 -0.95
CA GLY A 76 1.61 1.72 -0.07
C GLY A 76 0.20 1.41 0.43
N ALA A 77 -0.22 0.15 0.44
CA ALA A 77 -1.53 -0.29 0.94
C ALA A 77 -2.74 0.50 0.39
N GLY A 78 -2.71 0.85 -0.90
CA GLY A 78 -3.76 1.63 -1.59
C GLY A 78 -3.51 3.12 -1.72
N GLU A 79 -2.32 3.59 -1.35
CA GLU A 79 -1.84 4.90 -1.72
C GLU A 79 -1.87 5.07 -3.26
N HIS A 80 -2.42 6.19 -3.70
CA HIS A 80 -2.48 6.54 -5.11
C HIS A 80 -2.51 8.06 -5.30
N ILE A 81 -2.11 8.51 -6.49
CA ILE A 81 -2.29 9.87 -6.95
C ILE A 81 -3.12 9.90 -8.23
N LYS A 82 -3.95 10.93 -8.38
CA LYS A 82 -4.76 11.15 -9.59
C LYS A 82 -4.09 12.18 -10.48
N ILE A 83 -3.93 11.83 -11.75
CA ILE A 83 -3.43 12.72 -12.78
C ILE A 83 -4.61 13.09 -13.69
N ALA A 84 -5.17 14.27 -13.44
CA ALA A 84 -6.30 14.80 -14.20
C ALA A 84 -5.97 14.90 -15.71
N PRO A 85 -6.99 14.86 -16.59
CA PRO A 85 -6.82 15.10 -18.02
C PRO A 85 -6.07 16.42 -18.26
N GLY A 86 -5.13 16.42 -19.22
CA GLY A 86 -4.30 17.57 -19.56
C GLY A 86 -3.27 17.99 -18.50
N ARG A 87 -3.15 17.29 -17.37
CA ARG A 87 -2.13 17.60 -16.36
C ARG A 87 -0.75 17.19 -16.88
N LEU A 88 0.13 18.16 -16.99
CA LEU A 88 1.52 17.97 -17.39
C LEU A 88 2.43 17.84 -16.16
N ASP A 89 3.49 17.06 -16.33
CA ASP A 89 4.64 16.98 -15.42
C ASP A 89 4.24 16.72 -13.96
N ALA A 90 3.26 15.84 -13.74
CA ALA A 90 2.85 15.47 -12.40
C ALA A 90 3.96 14.64 -11.73
N PRO A 91 4.52 15.08 -10.59
CA PRO A 91 5.58 14.34 -9.92
C PRO A 91 5.01 13.07 -9.29
N VAL A 92 5.67 11.94 -9.56
CA VAL A 92 5.36 10.64 -8.97
C VAL A 92 6.44 10.30 -7.94
N PRO A 93 6.09 10.24 -6.65
CA PRO A 93 7.05 10.03 -5.57
C PRO A 93 7.15 8.56 -5.13
N PHE A 94 6.85 7.60 -6.01
CA PHE A 94 6.90 6.17 -5.70
C PHE A 94 8.04 5.48 -6.45
N GLU A 95 8.74 4.59 -5.76
CA GLU A 95 9.83 3.78 -6.33
C GLU A 95 9.29 2.68 -7.23
N PHE A 96 8.20 2.03 -6.80
CA PHE A 96 7.40 1.14 -7.62
C PHE A 96 6.02 1.75 -7.81
N SER A 97 5.62 1.89 -9.06
CA SER A 97 4.32 2.45 -9.41
C SER A 97 3.60 1.56 -10.40
N ARG A 98 2.27 1.56 -10.32
CA ARG A 98 1.40 1.06 -11.37
C ARG A 98 0.59 2.22 -11.94
N VAL A 99 0.76 2.50 -13.23
CA VAL A 99 -0.06 3.49 -13.93
C VAL A 99 -1.29 2.78 -14.46
N VAL A 100 -2.47 3.22 -14.04
CA VAL A 100 -3.77 2.68 -14.43
C VAL A 100 -4.51 3.68 -15.30
N LEU A 101 -4.96 3.21 -16.45
CA LEU A 101 -5.67 3.97 -17.48
C LEU A 101 -7.06 3.36 -17.68
N PRO A 102 -8.15 4.15 -17.64
CA PRO A 102 -9.46 3.66 -18.03
C PRO A 102 -9.53 3.50 -19.56
N ALA A 103 -10.06 2.38 -20.04
CA ALA A 103 -10.17 2.13 -21.47
C ALA A 103 -11.45 1.37 -21.82
N ALA A 104 -12.51 2.10 -22.21
CA ALA A 104 -13.76 1.55 -22.75
C ALA A 104 -14.40 0.40 -21.93
N GLY A 105 -14.38 0.50 -20.60
CA GLY A 105 -14.93 -0.52 -19.68
C GLY A 105 -13.87 -1.37 -18.98
N ASP A 106 -12.64 -1.35 -19.49
CA ASP A 106 -11.48 -2.01 -18.88
C ASP A 106 -10.60 -1.01 -18.12
N LEU A 107 -9.75 -1.56 -17.24
CA LEU A 107 -8.64 -0.85 -16.63
C LEU A 107 -7.33 -1.48 -17.14
N LEU A 108 -6.57 -0.70 -17.90
CA LEU A 108 -5.26 -1.11 -18.39
C LEU A 108 -4.20 -0.61 -17.43
N ALA A 109 -3.14 -1.39 -17.22
CA ALA A 109 -2.07 -1.00 -16.34
C ALA A 109 -0.69 -1.35 -16.88
N PHE A 110 0.30 -0.52 -16.58
CA PHE A 110 1.71 -0.83 -16.78
C PHE A 110 2.50 -0.39 -15.56
N ASP A 111 3.62 -1.05 -15.30
CA ASP A 111 4.41 -0.82 -14.11
C ASP A 111 5.63 0.08 -14.41
N VAL A 112 6.02 0.89 -13.44
CA VAL A 112 7.16 1.82 -13.53
C VAL A 112 8.05 1.63 -12.31
N TRP A 113 9.34 1.35 -12.54
CA TRP A 113 10.37 1.23 -11.51
C TRP A 113 11.31 2.43 -11.60
N ALA A 114 11.31 3.26 -10.55
CA ALA A 114 12.20 4.39 -10.35
C ALA A 114 13.34 4.04 -9.38
N PRO A 115 14.39 4.88 -9.26
CA PRO A 115 15.50 4.60 -8.38
C PRO A 115 15.05 4.71 -6.92
N ARG A 116 15.63 3.88 -6.06
CA ARG A 116 15.30 3.90 -4.63
C ARG A 116 15.61 5.24 -3.99
N HIS A 117 14.74 5.69 -3.11
CA HIS A 117 14.99 6.86 -2.28
C HIS A 117 16.04 6.55 -1.22
N ALA A 118 16.91 7.53 -0.97
CA ALA A 118 17.85 7.48 0.13
C ALA A 118 17.16 7.98 1.40
N PHE A 119 17.02 7.10 2.38
CA PHE A 119 16.53 7.46 3.71
C PHE A 119 17.71 7.72 4.65
N ARG A 120 17.55 8.71 5.54
CA ARG A 120 18.51 8.96 6.61
C ARG A 120 18.40 7.84 7.67
N SER A 121 19.52 7.46 8.28
CA SER A 121 19.51 6.63 9.49
C SER A 121 18.65 7.27 10.59
N VAL A 122 17.88 6.42 11.28
CA VAL A 122 16.97 6.82 12.38
C VAL A 122 17.75 7.13 13.66
N GLU A 123 18.99 6.65 13.79
CA GLU A 123 19.82 6.89 14.97
C GLU A 123 20.13 8.39 15.15
N ARG A 124 19.58 8.95 16.23
CA ARG A 124 19.84 10.34 16.64
C ARG A 124 20.77 10.31 17.84
N HIS A 125 22.08 10.41 17.58
CA HIS A 125 23.08 10.56 18.64
C HIS A 125 23.26 12.05 18.99
N GLY A 126 23.43 12.35 20.28
CA GLY A 126 24.04 13.61 20.73
C GLY A 126 23.11 14.79 21.04
N LEU A 127 21.80 14.60 21.15
CA LEU A 127 20.88 15.65 21.61
C LEU A 127 20.43 15.39 23.05
N SER A 128 20.66 16.36 23.94
CA SER A 128 20.19 16.32 25.32
C SER A 128 18.69 16.62 25.41
N GLY A 129 17.94 15.89 26.24
CA GLY A 129 16.53 16.15 26.52
C GLY A 129 15.69 14.88 26.63
N ALA A 130 14.41 15.05 26.98
CA ALA A 130 13.45 13.94 26.99
C ALA A 130 13.19 13.44 25.57
N LEU A 131 13.02 12.12 25.42
CA LEU A 131 12.63 11.53 24.14
C LEU A 131 11.22 11.99 23.73
N THR A 132 11.03 12.21 22.43
CA THR A 132 9.71 12.50 21.89
C THR A 132 8.78 11.30 22.08
N THR A 133 7.67 11.53 22.79
CA THR A 133 6.62 10.51 22.95
C THR A 133 6.04 10.13 21.58
N PRO A 134 5.91 8.83 21.24
CA PRO A 134 5.32 8.40 19.98
C PRO A 134 3.84 8.80 19.89
N ALA A 135 3.40 9.21 18.69
CA ALA A 135 2.00 9.58 18.44
C ALA A 135 1.02 8.41 18.66
N PHE A 136 1.46 7.19 18.31
CA PHE A 136 0.69 5.96 18.48
C PHE A 136 1.56 4.89 19.15
N ALA A 137 1.39 4.70 20.46
CA ALA A 137 2.13 3.71 21.23
C ALA A 137 1.44 2.33 21.14
N LEU A 138 1.64 1.61 20.04
CA LEU A 138 1.22 0.21 19.91
C LEU A 138 2.34 -0.73 20.36
N ASP A 139 1.96 -1.84 21.00
CA ASP A 139 2.89 -2.86 21.48
C ASP A 139 2.66 -4.10 20.64
N ARG A 140 3.66 -4.46 19.84
CA ARG A 140 3.61 -5.54 18.85
C ARG A 140 3.42 -6.93 19.49
N THR A 141 3.73 -7.05 20.78
CA THR A 141 3.62 -8.32 21.53
C THR A 141 2.21 -8.61 22.04
N LYS A 142 1.30 -7.63 21.96
CA LYS A 142 -0.05 -7.74 22.54
C LYS A 142 -1.07 -8.25 21.53
N ARG A 143 -2.09 -8.95 22.03
CA ARG A 143 -3.17 -9.53 21.20
C ARG A 143 -3.93 -8.51 20.37
N TYR A 144 -4.10 -7.28 20.87
CA TYR A 144 -4.74 -6.22 20.08
C TYR A 144 -3.96 -5.91 18.82
N PHE A 145 -2.63 -6.05 18.83
CA PHE A 145 -1.79 -5.79 17.67
C PHE A 145 -2.02 -6.87 16.62
N ALA A 146 -2.07 -8.15 17.02
CA ALA A 146 -2.44 -9.23 16.13
C ALA A 146 -3.85 -9.06 15.55
N VAL A 147 -4.83 -8.59 16.33
CA VAL A 147 -6.18 -8.28 15.82
C VAL A 147 -6.13 -7.16 14.77
N LEU A 148 -5.38 -6.08 15.02
CA LEU A 148 -5.22 -4.99 14.06
C LEU A 148 -4.50 -5.46 12.78
N ALA A 149 -3.46 -6.28 12.92
CA ALA A 149 -2.73 -6.87 11.80
C ALA A 149 -3.65 -7.76 10.94
N ALA A 150 -4.45 -8.63 11.55
CA ALA A 150 -5.39 -9.49 10.83
C ALA A 150 -6.49 -8.69 10.12
N LEU A 151 -6.92 -7.55 10.67
CA LEU A 151 -7.85 -6.63 9.99
C LEU A 151 -7.21 -5.96 8.76
N CYS A 152 -5.92 -5.65 8.81
CA CYS A 152 -5.19 -5.00 7.72
C CYS A 152 -4.66 -5.99 6.67
N GLU A 153 -4.50 -7.27 7.03
CA GLU A 153 -3.85 -8.32 6.23
C GLU A 153 -4.35 -8.38 4.77
N PRO A 154 -5.66 -8.37 4.45
CA PRO A 154 -6.10 -8.45 3.06
C PRO A 154 -5.60 -7.28 2.20
N ARG A 155 -5.56 -6.07 2.76
CA ARG A 155 -5.13 -4.86 2.04
C ARG A 155 -3.63 -4.74 1.89
N LEU A 156 -2.88 -5.32 2.82
CA LEU A 156 -1.42 -5.38 2.77
C LEU A 156 -0.93 -6.48 1.82
N ARG A 157 -1.75 -7.50 1.52
CA ARG A 157 -1.43 -8.62 0.61
C ARG A 157 -1.70 -8.31 -0.87
N GLY A 158 -1.82 -7.04 -1.25
CA GLY A 158 -2.01 -6.63 -2.65
C GLY A 158 -3.46 -6.44 -3.10
N GLU A 159 -4.44 -6.45 -2.18
CA GLU A 159 -5.83 -6.08 -2.48
C GLU A 159 -6.25 -4.79 -1.72
N PRO A 160 -5.82 -3.59 -2.16
CA PRO A 160 -6.03 -2.33 -1.42
C PRO A 160 -7.47 -2.03 -1.00
N HIS A 161 -8.44 -2.52 -1.77
CA HIS A 161 -9.87 -2.30 -1.57
C HIS A 161 -10.61 -3.54 -1.07
N ALA A 162 -9.89 -4.57 -0.60
CA ALA A 162 -10.49 -5.75 -0.03
C ALA A 162 -11.50 -5.39 1.09
N PRO A 163 -12.67 -6.06 1.11
CA PRO A 163 -13.62 -5.92 2.20
C PRO A 163 -12.97 -6.36 3.51
N LEU A 164 -13.31 -5.69 4.60
CA LEU A 164 -12.76 -6.07 5.90
C LEU A 164 -13.29 -7.43 6.34
N PRO A 165 -12.44 -8.28 6.95
CA PRO A 165 -12.86 -9.58 7.40
C PRO A 165 -13.98 -9.46 8.46
N ALA A 166 -14.90 -10.42 8.41
CA ALA A 166 -15.89 -10.63 9.45
C ALA A 166 -15.19 -11.09 10.74
N VAL A 167 -15.86 -10.93 11.89
CA VAL A 167 -15.28 -11.35 13.18
C VAL A 167 -14.99 -12.85 13.21
N GLU A 168 -15.82 -13.67 12.55
CA GLU A 168 -15.56 -15.11 12.44
C GLU A 168 -14.26 -15.41 11.70
N GLN A 169 -14.05 -14.74 10.55
CA GLN A 169 -12.84 -14.87 9.76
C GLN A 169 -11.60 -14.43 10.56
N LEU A 170 -11.73 -13.37 11.39
CA LEU A 170 -10.68 -12.95 12.30
C LEU A 170 -10.37 -14.00 13.37
N VAL A 171 -11.40 -14.57 13.99
CA VAL A 171 -11.24 -15.64 15.00
C VAL A 171 -10.50 -16.82 14.36
N ASP A 172 -10.96 -17.30 13.21
CA ASP A 172 -10.33 -18.41 12.49
C ASP A 172 -8.87 -18.09 12.15
N ARG A 173 -8.61 -16.88 11.64
CA ARG A 173 -7.27 -16.42 11.26
C ARG A 173 -6.31 -16.31 12.45
N LEU A 174 -6.81 -15.93 13.62
CA LEU A 174 -6.01 -15.71 14.83
C LEU A 174 -5.77 -16.99 15.64
N ARG A 175 -6.53 -18.07 15.44
CA ARG A 175 -6.40 -19.31 16.22
C ARG A 175 -4.98 -19.91 16.17
N SER A 176 -4.26 -19.74 15.07
CA SER A 176 -2.89 -20.26 14.93
C SER A 176 -1.89 -19.65 15.90
N VAL A 177 -2.08 -18.38 16.29
CA VAL A 177 -1.20 -17.62 17.20
C VAL A 177 -1.84 -17.37 18.57
N TRP A 178 -3.16 -17.50 18.65
CA TRP A 178 -3.95 -17.35 19.87
C TRP A 178 -5.07 -18.40 19.90
N PRO A 179 -4.78 -19.65 20.33
CA PRO A 179 -5.73 -20.76 20.26
C PRO A 179 -7.03 -20.55 21.03
N THR A 180 -7.00 -19.74 22.09
CA THR A 180 -8.16 -19.45 22.96
C THR A 180 -8.98 -18.23 22.52
N VAL A 181 -8.73 -17.70 21.30
CA VAL A 181 -9.45 -16.55 20.78
C VAL A 181 -10.95 -16.83 20.66
N SER A 182 -11.76 -15.86 21.08
CA SER A 182 -13.22 -15.90 20.98
C SER A 182 -13.74 -14.62 20.32
N ARG A 183 -14.99 -14.66 19.82
CA ARG A 183 -15.68 -13.49 19.24
C ARG A 183 -15.65 -12.29 20.20
N SER A 184 -15.98 -12.52 21.47
CA SER A 184 -16.00 -11.49 22.50
C SER A 184 -14.61 -10.89 22.72
N ALA A 185 -13.56 -11.72 22.69
CA ALA A 185 -12.20 -11.26 22.85
C ALA A 185 -11.74 -10.40 21.64
N VAL A 186 -12.14 -10.75 20.41
CA VAL A 186 -11.89 -9.92 19.21
C VAL A 186 -12.62 -8.57 19.31
N TYR A 187 -13.91 -8.55 19.65
CA TYR A 187 -14.67 -7.31 19.84
C TYR A 187 -14.04 -6.41 20.91
N TRP A 188 -13.66 -6.98 22.05
CA TRP A 188 -12.98 -6.23 23.11
C TRP A 188 -11.68 -5.59 22.63
N ASN A 189 -10.85 -6.31 21.86
CA ASN A 189 -9.60 -5.74 21.33
C ASN A 189 -9.87 -4.64 20.30
N ILE A 190 -10.88 -4.78 19.45
CA ILE A 190 -11.33 -3.73 18.52
C ILE A 190 -11.78 -2.48 19.29
N ASP A 191 -12.52 -2.65 20.37
CA ASP A 191 -12.97 -1.54 21.22
C ASP A 191 -11.81 -0.86 21.95
N TYR A 192 -10.90 -1.65 22.51
CA TYR A 192 -9.68 -1.17 23.15
C TYR A 192 -8.81 -0.37 22.17
N LEU A 193 -8.61 -0.86 20.94
CA LEU A 193 -7.88 -0.16 19.89
C LEU A 193 -8.53 1.19 19.54
N ALA A 194 -9.86 1.24 19.44
CA ALA A 194 -10.57 2.48 19.13
C ALA A 194 -10.34 3.56 20.19
N VAL A 195 -10.28 3.19 21.47
CA VAL A 195 -9.92 4.10 22.56
C VAL A 195 -8.43 4.47 22.50
N LYS A 196 -7.56 3.46 22.36
CA LYS A 196 -6.10 3.64 22.34
C LYS A 196 -5.60 4.53 21.20
N LEU A 197 -6.27 4.45 20.04
CA LEU A 197 -5.99 5.26 18.85
C LEU A 197 -6.86 6.52 18.78
N ARG A 198 -7.60 6.84 19.85
CA ARG A 198 -8.42 8.06 19.99
C ARG A 198 -9.48 8.23 18.88
N LEU A 199 -9.95 7.12 18.31
CA LEU A 199 -11.07 7.10 17.36
C LEU A 199 -12.43 7.16 18.06
N ARG A 200 -12.46 7.00 19.39
CA ARG A 200 -13.61 7.30 20.25
C ARG A 200 -13.17 8.13 21.44
N PRO A 201 -14.07 8.98 21.98
CA PRO A 201 -13.89 9.56 23.31
C PRO A 201 -13.70 8.42 24.33
N GLY A 202 -12.96 8.69 25.40
CA GLY A 202 -12.83 7.75 26.52
C GLY A 202 -14.21 7.47 27.16
N PRO A 203 -14.35 6.39 27.94
CA PRO A 203 -15.62 5.99 28.55
C PRO A 203 -16.30 7.12 29.35
N ASP A 204 -15.51 8.05 29.89
CA ASP A 204 -15.98 9.20 30.68
C ASP A 204 -16.56 10.37 29.84
N THR A 205 -16.50 10.29 28.51
CA THR A 205 -16.82 11.41 27.59
C THR A 205 -17.76 11.02 26.45
N ALA A 206 -18.30 9.79 26.45
CA ALA A 206 -19.15 9.31 25.37
C ALA A 206 -20.63 9.67 25.61
N GLU A 207 -21.25 10.41 24.69
CA GLU A 207 -22.72 10.56 24.67
C GLU A 207 -23.39 9.23 24.27
N PRO A 208 -24.42 8.78 24.99
CA PRO A 208 -25.11 7.53 24.70
C PRO A 208 -25.97 7.68 23.44
N GLY A 209 -25.63 6.99 22.35
CA GLY A 209 -26.55 6.79 21.23
C GLY A 209 -25.97 6.79 19.82
N LEU A 210 -24.75 7.29 19.61
CA LEU A 210 -24.16 7.28 18.27
C LEU A 210 -23.60 5.89 17.95
N ARG A 211 -24.39 5.07 17.24
CA ARG A 211 -23.90 3.82 16.63
C ARG A 211 -22.81 4.19 15.62
N VAL A 212 -21.55 4.10 16.04
CA VAL A 212 -20.39 4.25 15.15
C VAL A 212 -20.29 3.00 14.29
N ASN A 213 -21.16 2.90 13.28
CA ASN A 213 -20.95 2.01 12.14
C ASN A 213 -19.63 2.40 11.48
N GLY A 214 -18.82 1.43 11.08
CA GLY A 214 -17.53 1.71 10.44
C GLY A 214 -16.29 1.67 11.37
N LYS A 215 -16.39 1.18 12.61
CA LYS A 215 -15.24 1.18 13.54
C LYS A 215 -14.03 0.43 12.99
N LYS A 216 -14.25 -0.76 12.40
CA LYS A 216 -13.16 -1.56 11.82
C LYS A 216 -12.52 -0.80 10.66
N GLU A 217 -13.34 -0.14 9.86
CA GLU A 217 -12.96 0.68 8.73
C GLU A 217 -12.13 1.89 9.15
N SER A 218 -12.53 2.61 10.22
CA SER A 218 -11.74 3.71 10.78
C SER A 218 -10.41 3.23 11.36
N LEU A 219 -10.39 2.07 12.04
CA LEU A 219 -9.16 1.48 12.57
C LEU A 219 -8.17 1.13 11.46
N VAL A 220 -8.63 0.40 10.45
CA VAL A 220 -7.80 -0.01 9.30
C VAL A 220 -7.36 1.20 8.50
N SER A 221 -8.25 2.16 8.25
CA SER A 221 -7.90 3.40 7.54
C SER A 221 -6.81 4.19 8.27
N LEU A 222 -6.92 4.36 9.59
CA LEU A 222 -5.89 5.04 10.38
C LEU A 222 -4.57 4.23 10.39
N ALA A 223 -4.66 2.92 10.60
CA ALA A 223 -3.49 2.06 10.70
C ALA A 223 -2.68 2.03 9.41
N LEU A 224 -3.33 1.91 8.26
CA LEU A 224 -2.67 1.92 6.95
C LEU A 224 -2.17 3.32 6.59
N ARG A 225 -2.95 4.38 6.86
CA ARG A 225 -2.56 5.77 6.54
C ARG A 225 -1.28 6.23 7.23
N PHE A 226 -0.99 5.71 8.42
CA PHE A 226 0.18 6.09 9.22
C PHE A 226 1.18 4.94 9.39
N ASP A 227 1.07 3.88 8.57
CA ASP A 227 1.92 2.69 8.61
C ASP A 227 2.08 2.09 10.02
N LEU A 228 0.99 2.09 10.81
CA LEU A 228 0.97 1.47 12.15
C LEU A 228 1.05 -0.05 12.08
N ILE A 229 0.57 -0.62 10.96
CA ILE A 229 0.78 -2.00 10.55
C ILE A 229 1.34 -1.97 9.14
N ARG A 230 2.48 -2.64 8.95
CA ARG A 230 3.12 -2.87 7.66
C ARG A 230 3.04 -4.34 7.28
N GLU A 231 3.42 -4.67 6.04
CA GLU A 231 3.47 -6.07 5.60
C GLU A 231 4.36 -6.94 6.49
N ASP A 232 5.53 -6.41 6.91
CA ASP A 232 6.44 -7.09 7.85
C ASP A 232 5.78 -7.41 9.20
N ASP A 233 4.85 -6.57 9.67
CA ASP A 233 4.14 -6.79 10.93
C ASP A 233 3.18 -7.99 10.83
N LEU A 234 2.81 -8.47 9.62
CA LEU A 234 2.01 -9.68 9.44
C LEU A 234 2.70 -10.95 9.94
N ALA A 235 4.02 -10.89 10.20
CA ALA A 235 4.75 -11.95 10.88
C ALA A 235 4.14 -12.30 12.26
N VAL A 236 3.47 -11.35 12.94
CA VAL A 236 2.77 -11.61 14.21
C VAL A 236 1.62 -12.62 14.07
N LEU A 237 1.16 -12.86 12.84
CA LEU A 237 0.09 -13.80 12.51
C LEU A 237 0.61 -15.16 12.04
N ALA A 238 1.93 -15.33 11.91
CA ALA A 238 2.55 -16.59 11.56
C ALA A 238 2.60 -17.50 12.80
N PRO A 239 2.33 -18.81 12.67
CA PRO A 239 2.49 -19.74 13.77
C PRO A 239 3.95 -19.75 14.26
N ALA A 240 4.15 -19.91 15.56
CA ALA A 240 5.50 -20.03 16.11
C ALA A 240 6.24 -21.22 15.45
N PRO A 241 7.52 -21.07 15.05
CA PRO A 241 8.27 -22.17 14.47
C PRO A 241 8.30 -23.35 15.45
N LEU A 242 7.95 -24.54 14.94
CA LEU A 242 8.07 -25.79 15.69
C LEU A 242 9.54 -25.95 16.14
N PRO A 243 9.80 -26.30 17.41
CA PRO A 243 11.16 -26.61 17.83
C PRO A 243 11.68 -27.80 17.02
N PRO A 244 12.99 -27.83 16.67
CA PRO A 244 13.56 -28.96 15.94
C PRO A 244 13.33 -30.24 16.74
N THR A 245 12.64 -31.20 16.13
CA THR A 245 12.51 -32.55 16.66
C THR A 245 13.90 -33.11 16.92
N SER A 246 14.25 -33.26 18.20
CA SER A 246 15.44 -33.99 18.61
C SER A 246 15.21 -35.44 18.23
N GLU A 247 15.78 -35.84 17.09
CA GLU A 247 15.79 -37.22 16.64
C GLU A 247 16.61 -38.02 17.66
N VAL A 248 15.91 -38.79 18.49
CA VAL A 248 16.51 -39.72 19.43
C VAL A 248 17.07 -40.87 18.61
N ALA A 249 18.38 -40.84 18.37
CA ALA A 249 19.11 -41.99 17.87
C ALA A 249 18.93 -43.16 18.85
N ARG A 250 18.34 -44.25 18.34
CA ARG A 250 18.50 -45.61 18.86
C ARG A 250 18.81 -46.53 17.70
#